data_AF-A0A924VUZ3-F1
#
_entry.id   AF-A0A924VUZ3-F1
#
_cell.length_a   1.000
_cell.length_b   1.000
_cell.length_c   1.000
_cell.angle_alpha   90.00
_cell.angle_beta   90.00
_cell.angle_gamma   90.00
#
_symmetry.space_group_name_H-M   'P 1'
#
loop_
_entity.id
_entity.type
_entity.pdbx_description
1 polymer ?
#
loop_
_entity_poly.entity_id
_entity_poly.type
_entity_poly.pdbx_seq_one_letter_code
_entity_poly.pdbx_strand_id
1 'polypeptide(L)' 'ISSQKELFFDNVSTENGTAKIYLLGKIGPLNGVCDDPRLRIQLEETALQFPTVQKVEFYLNGTKTDLIFPQK' A
#
# COMPACT_ATOMS: atom_id res chain seq x y z
N ILE A 1 -15.64 21.08 2.97
CA ILE A 1 -15.54 19.85 3.78
C ILE A 1 -14.66 18.87 3.02
N SER A 2 -13.54 18.50 3.63
CA SER A 2 -12.41 17.79 3.01
C SER A 2 -12.84 16.50 2.30
N SER A 3 -12.50 16.38 1.01
CA SER A 3 -12.52 15.09 0.33
C SER A 3 -11.30 14.29 0.80
N GLN A 4 -11.41 13.67 1.97
CA GLN A 4 -10.46 12.64 2.35
C GLN A 4 -10.62 11.53 1.32
N LYS A 5 -9.58 11.29 0.53
CA LYS A 5 -9.53 10.16 -0.39
C LYS A 5 -9.38 8.92 0.48
N GLU A 6 -10.47 8.22 0.69
CA GLU A 6 -10.50 7.08 1.60
C GLU A 6 -9.81 5.90 0.92
N LEU A 7 -8.62 5.58 1.40
CA LEU A 7 -7.92 4.34 1.10
C LEU A 7 -8.37 3.31 2.12
N PHE A 8 -8.89 2.18 1.66
CA PHE A 8 -9.42 1.12 2.49
C PHE A 8 -8.58 -0.14 2.36
N PHE A 9 -8.34 -0.80 3.48
CA PHE A 9 -7.91 -2.19 3.48
C PHE A 9 -9.06 -3.08 3.01
N ASP A 10 -8.80 -3.94 2.04
CA ASP A 10 -9.77 -4.91 1.54
C ASP A 10 -9.46 -6.31 2.10
N ASN A 11 -8.29 -6.86 1.75
CA ASN A 11 -7.86 -8.15 2.25
C ASN A 11 -6.34 -8.33 2.18
N VAL A 12 -5.87 -9.43 2.77
CA VAL A 12 -4.50 -9.93 2.62
C VAL A 12 -4.54 -11.43 2.38
N SER A 13 -3.67 -11.91 1.49
CA SER A 13 -3.37 -13.33 1.34
C SER A 13 -1.88 -13.55 1.38
N THR A 14 -1.46 -14.69 1.91
CA THR A 14 -0.04 -15.07 1.99
C THR A 14 0.15 -16.40 1.30
N GLU A 15 1.05 -16.44 0.32
CA GLU A 15 1.33 -17.62 -0.49
C GLU A 15 2.83 -17.70 -0.77
N ASN A 16 3.46 -18.83 -0.44
CA ASN A 16 4.90 -19.08 -0.67
C ASN A 16 5.81 -17.94 -0.19
N GLY A 17 5.53 -17.43 1.02
CA GLY A 17 6.29 -16.33 1.61
C GLY A 17 6.03 -14.95 1.01
N THR A 18 5.07 -14.81 0.11
CA THR A 18 4.67 -13.51 -0.45
C THR A 18 3.33 -13.08 0.15
N ALA A 19 3.31 -11.95 0.83
CA ALA A 19 2.08 -11.29 1.28
C ALA A 19 1.55 -10.39 0.16
N LYS A 20 0.35 -10.70 -0.33
CA LYS A 20 -0.40 -9.91 -1.30
C LYS A 20 -1.42 -9.06 -0.54
N ILE A 21 -1.22 -7.75 -0.53
CA ILE A 21 -2.05 -6.78 0.20
C ILE A 21 -2.96 -6.06 -0.80
N TYR A 22 -4.26 -6.12 -0.55
CA TYR A 22 -5.28 -5.55 -1.42
C TYR A 22 -5.90 -4.32 -0.76
N LEU A 23 -5.90 -3.22 -1.50
CA LEU A 23 -6.41 -1.92 -1.09
C LEU A 23 -7.46 -1.45 -2.10
N LEU A 24 -8.45 -0.72 -1.60
CA LEU A 24 -9.50 -0.08 -2.41
C LEU A 24 -9.48 1.43 -2.21
N GLY A 25 -9.96 2.15 -3.23
CA GLY A 25 -10.17 3.58 -3.16
C GLY A 25 -9.10 4.36 -3.92
N LYS A 26 -8.75 5.53 -3.38
CA LYS A 26 -7.84 6.45 -4.05
C LYS A 26 -6.70 6.80 -3.12
N ILE A 27 -5.51 6.58 -3.62
CA ILE A 27 -4.34 7.24 -3.07
C ILE A 27 -4.35 8.70 -3.58
N GLY A 28 -4.02 9.67 -2.73
CA GLY A 28 -3.75 11.05 -3.14
C GLY A 28 -2.40 11.51 -2.60
N PRO A 29 -1.88 12.67 -3.07
CA PRO A 29 -0.74 13.28 -2.41
C PRO A 29 -1.09 13.41 -0.93
N LEU A 30 -0.36 12.70 -0.08
CA LEU A 30 -0.29 13.05 1.33
C LEU A 30 0.20 14.50 1.34
N ASN A 31 -0.42 15.40 2.08
CA ASN A 31 -0.23 16.86 1.96
C ASN A 31 1.19 17.32 2.36
N GLY A 32 2.21 16.93 1.60
CA GLY A 32 3.62 17.13 1.87
C GLY A 32 4.47 16.46 0.79
N VAL A 33 5.37 17.24 0.18
CA VAL A 33 6.27 16.86 -0.94
C VAL A 33 7.24 15.72 -0.57
N CYS A 34 7.30 15.29 0.70
CA CYS A 34 8.21 14.29 1.24
C CYS A 34 7.55 12.99 1.74
N ASP A 35 6.25 12.76 1.47
CA ASP A 35 5.51 11.63 2.07
C ASP A 35 5.24 10.45 1.13
N ASP A 36 5.59 10.55 -0.16
CA ASP A 36 5.24 9.53 -1.17
C ASP A 36 5.72 8.10 -0.87
N PRO A 37 6.94 7.84 -0.33
CA PRO A 37 7.30 6.46 -0.01
C PRO A 37 6.75 6.01 1.36
N ARG A 38 6.22 6.90 2.22
CA ARG A 38 5.90 6.55 3.62
C ARG A 38 4.80 5.52 3.71
N LEU A 39 3.72 5.68 2.95
CA LEU A 39 2.62 4.71 2.94
C LEU A 39 3.13 3.31 2.55
N ARG A 40 3.88 3.23 1.43
CA ARG A 40 4.45 1.98 0.94
C ARG A 40 5.38 1.34 1.97
N ILE A 41 6.34 2.11 2.51
CA ILE A 41 7.32 1.62 3.48
C ILE A 41 6.63 1.13 4.75
N GLN A 42 5.70 1.91 5.31
CA GLN A 42 5.03 1.51 6.55
C GLN A 42 4.25 0.21 6.38
N LEU A 43 3.53 0.04 5.27
CA LEU A 43 2.80 -1.20 5.00
C LEU A 43 3.76 -2.37 4.73
N GLU A 44 4.86 -2.13 4.02
CA GLU A 44 5.88 -3.14 3.73
C GLU A 44 6.55 -3.63 5.01
N GLU A 45 7.06 -2.73 5.86
CA GLU A 45 7.67 -3.07 7.14
C GLU A 45 6.67 -3.77 8.09
N THR A 46 5.41 -3.32 8.10
CA THR A 46 4.35 -3.97 8.90
C THR A 46 4.07 -5.40 8.44
N ALA A 47 4.19 -5.70 7.15
CA ALA A 47 4.04 -7.06 6.64
C ALA A 47 5.30 -7.91 6.89
N LEU A 48 6.48 -7.31 6.77
CA LEU A 48 7.77 -7.98 6.99
C LEU A 48 8.06 -8.29 8.46
N GLN A 49 7.30 -7.72 9.41
CA GLN A 49 7.40 -8.12 10.82
C GLN A 49 7.06 -9.61 11.04
N PHE A 50 6.31 -10.23 10.12
CA PHE A 50 5.95 -11.64 10.19
C PHE A 50 7.06 -12.50 9.55
N PRO A 51 7.67 -13.44 10.29
CA PRO A 51 8.86 -14.18 9.81
C PRO A 51 8.59 -15.10 8.63
N THR A 52 7.32 -15.44 8.38
CA THR A 52 6.90 -16.23 7.22
C THR A 52 6.78 -15.40 5.95
N VAL A 53 6.83 -14.06 6.05
CA VAL A 53 6.71 -13.13 4.92
C VAL A 53 8.12 -12.71 4.49
N GLN A 54 8.47 -13.03 3.25
CA GLN A 54 9.75 -12.73 2.62
C GLN A 54 9.62 -11.59 1.60
N LYS A 55 8.41 -11.40 1.07
CA LYS A 55 8.10 -10.41 0.03
C LYS A 55 6.70 -9.84 0.22
N VAL A 56 6.51 -8.59 -0.18
CA VAL A 56 5.22 -7.90 -0.19
C VAL A 56 4.87 -7.47 -1.60
N GLU A 57 3.62 -7.69 -2.00
CA GLU A 57 3.04 -7.17 -3.23
C GLU A 57 1.77 -6.39 -2.94
N PHE A 58 1.63 -5.22 -3.56
CA PHE A 58 0.47 -4.35 -3.36
C PHE A 58 -0.45 -4.35 -4.57
N TYR A 59 -1.74 -4.32 -4.29
CA TYR A 59 -2.80 -4.20 -5.27
C TYR A 59 -3.72 -3.06 -4.87
N LEU A 60 -3.96 -2.12 -5.78
CA LEU A 60 -4.92 -1.03 -5.60
C LEU A 60 -6.04 -1.18 -6.64
N ASN A 61 -7.28 -1.27 -6.17
CA ASN A 61 -8.45 -1.49 -7.02
C ASN A 61 -8.26 -2.71 -7.96
N GLY A 62 -7.70 -3.80 -7.42
CA GLY A 62 -7.44 -5.04 -8.14
C GLY A 62 -6.21 -5.03 -9.08
N THR A 63 -5.49 -3.90 -9.20
CA THR A 63 -4.33 -3.78 -10.08
C THR A 63 -3.03 -3.72 -9.27
N LYS A 64 -2.02 -4.51 -9.67
CA LYS A 64 -0.70 -4.49 -9.03
C LYS A 64 -0.07 -3.10 -9.14
N THR A 65 0.51 -2.61 -8.05
CA THR A 65 1.05 -1.25 -7.97
C THR A 65 2.23 -1.20 -7.02
N ASP A 66 3.10 -0.21 -7.21
CA ASP A 66 4.16 0.12 -6.25
C ASP A 66 3.68 1.15 -5.21
N LEU A 67 2.40 1.53 -5.23
CA LEU A 67 1.81 2.58 -4.39
C LEU A 67 2.52 3.93 -4.52
N ILE A 68 3.14 4.18 -5.67
CA ILE A 68 3.80 5.45 -6.01
C ILE A 68 2.82 6.41 -6.70
N PHE A 69 3.04 7.69 -6.48
CA PHE A 69 2.32 8.76 -7.15
C PHE A 69 3.21 9.36 -8.24
N PRO A 70 2.67 9.68 -9.43
CA PRO A 70 3.40 10.51 -10.37
C PRO A 70 3.57 11.91 -9.77
N GLN A 71 4.81 12.26 -9.45
CA GLN A 71 5.22 13.62 -9.15
C GLN A 71 5.08 14.43 -10.44
N LYS A 72 4.16 15.39 -10.46
CA LYS A 72 3.97 16.31 -11.60
C LYS A 72 4.83 17.55 -11.42
#